data_AF-A0A7X7I5V7-F1
#
_entry.id   AF-A0A7X7I5V7-F1
#
_cell.length_a   1.000
_cell.length_b   1.000
_cell.length_c   1.000
_cell.angle_alpha   90.00
_cell.angle_beta   90.00
_cell.angle_gamma   90.00
#
_symmetry.space_group_name_H-M   'P 1'
#
loop_
_entity.id
_entity.type
_entity.pdbx_description
1 polymer ?
#
loop_
_entity_poly.entity_id
_entity_poly.type
_entity_poly.pdbx_seq_one_letter_code
_entity_poly.pdbx_strand_id
1 'polypeptide(L)'
;MGRHRESVEMLQFKGKSHKTKAELEERTQNKFSLGNTDFQEPEYVACDPLAHAKWLWLVNLYSSSDQVANHITSAMVDQMGAYCTLFANQIKLTEQLQASTGKTRISLSKILIQNVNQLNRIGKDLLLDFFSQQKVTPIKVEITDPLLEAGFDI
;
A
#
# COMPACT_ATOMS: atom_id res chain seq x y z
N MET A 1 -32.21 9.69 -0.62
CA MET A 1 -31.46 10.95 -0.90
C MET A 1 -30.67 11.34 0.35
N GLY A 2 -29.45 10.81 0.52
CA GLY A 2 -28.62 11.11 1.69
C GLY A 2 -27.99 12.49 1.58
N ARG A 3 -28.27 13.39 2.52
CA ARG A 3 -27.61 14.71 2.57
C ARG A 3 -26.11 14.52 2.80
N HIS A 4 -25.31 15.21 1.99
CA HIS A 4 -23.86 15.30 2.18
C HIS A 4 -23.57 15.85 3.59
N ARG A 5 -22.85 15.09 4.42
CA ARG A 5 -22.46 15.52 5.77
C ARG A 5 -21.16 16.31 5.69
N GLU A 6 -21.18 17.55 6.18
CA GLU A 6 -19.98 18.40 6.24
C GLU A 6 -18.90 17.78 7.15
N SER A 7 -17.63 18.01 6.79
CA SER A 7 -16.47 17.53 7.55
C SER A 7 -16.36 18.20 8.92
N VAL A 8 -15.68 17.53 9.87
CA VAL A 8 -15.45 18.05 11.23
C VAL A 8 -14.66 19.36 11.20
N GLU A 9 -13.67 19.47 10.31
CA GLU A 9 -12.88 20.69 10.08
C GLU A 9 -13.77 21.86 9.63
N MET A 10 -14.72 21.62 8.73
CA MET A 10 -15.69 22.62 8.30
C MET A 10 -16.66 23.02 9.42
N LEU A 11 -17.04 22.08 10.29
CA LEU A 11 -17.89 22.35 11.45
C LEU A 11 -17.17 23.18 12.54
N GLN A 12 -15.87 22.93 12.74
CA GLN A 12 -15.03 23.68 13.67
C GLN A 12 -14.72 25.09 13.13
N PHE A 13 -14.36 25.21 11.85
CA PHE A 13 -14.07 26.48 11.19
C PHE A 13 -15.28 27.42 11.17
N LYS A 14 -16.49 26.89 10.97
CA LYS A 14 -17.72 27.69 10.94
C LYS A 14 -18.20 28.16 12.32
N GLY A 15 -17.60 27.70 13.42
CA GLY A 15 -17.95 28.08 14.80
C GLY A 15 -19.39 27.75 15.24
N LYS A 16 -20.19 27.09 14.39
CA LYS A 16 -21.60 26.74 14.61
C LYS A 16 -21.74 25.23 14.71
N SER A 17 -21.30 24.69 15.83
CA SER A 17 -21.55 23.30 16.16
C SER A 17 -22.46 23.24 17.38
N HIS A 18 -23.72 22.84 17.18
CA HIS A 18 -24.59 22.40 18.28
C HIS A 18 -24.16 21.04 18.86
N LYS A 19 -23.11 20.44 18.30
CA LYS A 19 -22.55 19.19 18.79
C LYS A 19 -21.65 19.45 19.97
N THR A 20 -21.88 18.71 21.03
CA THR A 20 -21.01 18.69 22.22
C THR A 20 -19.60 18.27 21.84
N LYS A 21 -18.61 18.74 22.61
CA LYS A 21 -17.20 18.40 22.42
C LYS A 21 -16.99 16.87 22.31
N ALA A 22 -17.74 16.10 23.10
CA ALA A 22 -17.77 14.65 23.06
C ALA A 22 -18.26 14.06 21.73
N GLU A 23 -19.26 14.64 21.07
CA GLU A 23 -19.74 14.18 19.75
C GLU A 23 -18.76 14.52 18.62
N LEU A 24 -18.00 15.61 18.76
CA LEU A 24 -16.92 15.96 17.83
C LEU A 24 -15.71 15.04 18.04
N GLU A 25 -15.37 14.74 19.30
CA GLU A 25 -14.36 13.76 19.66
C GLU A 25 -14.74 12.36 19.19
N GLU A 26 -15.99 11.92 19.36
CA GLU A 26 -16.49 10.64 18.82
C GLU A 26 -16.43 10.59 17.28
N ARG A 27 -16.72 11.70 16.58
CA ARG A 27 -16.58 11.77 15.11
C ARG A 27 -15.12 11.80 14.65
N THR A 28 -14.23 12.31 15.48
CA THR A 28 -12.79 12.36 15.20
C THR A 28 -12.17 11.00 15.51
N GLN A 29 -12.54 10.39 16.63
CA GLN A 29 -12.21 9.02 16.99
C GLN A 29 -12.79 8.03 15.97
N ASN A 30 -14.06 8.10 15.56
CA ASN A 30 -14.59 7.23 14.49
C ASN A 30 -13.95 7.47 13.11
N LYS A 31 -13.26 8.60 12.89
CA LYS A 31 -12.42 8.81 11.71
C LYS A 31 -11.00 8.26 11.86
N PHE A 32 -10.52 8.07 13.09
CA PHE A 32 -9.16 7.65 13.45
C PHE A 32 -9.07 6.29 14.15
N SER A 33 -10.19 5.64 14.49
CA SER A 33 -10.26 4.35 15.16
C SER A 33 -10.38 3.24 14.12
N LEU A 34 -9.27 2.98 13.43
CA LEU A 34 -9.03 1.71 12.75
C LEU A 34 -7.71 1.09 13.22
N GLY A 35 -7.29 1.38 14.45
CA GLY A 35 -6.16 0.72 15.09
C GLY A 35 -6.57 -0.56 15.82
N ASN A 36 -7.21 -1.50 15.13
CA ASN A 36 -7.24 -2.93 15.49
C ASN A 36 -7.90 -3.79 14.39
N THR A 37 -7.51 -3.57 13.13
CA THR A 37 -7.73 -4.59 12.10
C THR A 37 -6.40 -5.27 11.91
N ASP A 38 -6.32 -6.50 12.42
CA ASP A 38 -5.21 -7.41 12.23
C ASP A 38 -4.68 -7.28 10.81
N PHE A 39 -3.36 -7.18 10.69
CA PHE A 39 -2.62 -7.18 9.43
C PHE A 39 -2.74 -8.56 8.77
N GLN A 40 -3.97 -8.97 8.50
CA GLN A 40 -4.32 -10.30 8.10
C GLN A 40 -4.08 -10.42 6.61
N GLU A 41 -3.30 -11.43 6.25
CA GLU A 41 -3.05 -11.76 4.87
C GLU A 41 -4.37 -12.13 4.16
N PRO A 42 -4.70 -11.47 3.03
CA PRO A 42 -5.87 -11.86 2.25
C PRO A 42 -5.70 -13.28 1.66
N GLU A 43 -6.78 -14.07 1.66
CA GLU A 43 -6.74 -15.47 1.21
C GLU A 43 -6.19 -15.64 -0.22
N TYR A 44 -6.52 -14.71 -1.12
CA TYR A 44 -6.04 -14.75 -2.51
C TYR A 44 -4.52 -14.51 -2.62
N VAL A 45 -3.90 -13.85 -1.64
CA VAL A 45 -2.44 -13.65 -1.56
C VAL A 45 -1.80 -14.91 -1.01
N ALA A 46 -2.36 -15.48 0.07
CA ALA A 46 -1.86 -16.70 0.70
C ALA A 46 -1.86 -17.90 -0.26
N CYS A 47 -2.81 -17.95 -1.21
CA CYS A 47 -2.89 -19.00 -2.22
C CYS A 47 -1.74 -19.00 -3.25
N ASP A 48 -0.99 -17.90 -3.41
CA ASP A 48 0.10 -17.78 -4.39
C ASP A 48 1.44 -17.64 -3.67
N PRO A 49 2.34 -18.65 -3.74
CA PRO A 49 3.61 -18.64 -2.98
C PRO A 49 4.47 -17.39 -3.23
N LEU A 50 4.47 -16.85 -4.45
CA LEU A 50 5.23 -15.64 -4.78
C LEU A 50 4.59 -14.39 -4.17
N ALA A 51 3.26 -14.33 -4.13
CA ALA A 51 2.53 -13.21 -3.55
C ALA A 51 2.64 -13.25 -2.01
N HIS A 52 2.50 -14.43 -1.42
CA HIS A 52 2.68 -14.67 0.02
C HIS A 52 4.08 -14.26 0.50
N ALA A 53 5.14 -14.67 -0.20
CA ALA A 53 6.49 -14.27 0.14
C ALA A 53 6.67 -12.73 0.09
N LYS A 54 6.06 -12.07 -0.91
CA LYS A 54 6.10 -10.61 -1.02
C LYS A 54 5.28 -9.92 0.07
N TRP A 55 4.17 -10.51 0.47
CA TRP A 55 3.33 -10.05 1.57
C TRP A 55 4.11 -10.05 2.88
N LEU A 56 4.73 -11.18 3.25
CA LEU A 56 5.55 -11.28 4.45
C LEU A 56 6.69 -10.23 4.49
N TRP A 57 7.30 -9.97 3.34
CA TRP A 57 8.31 -8.91 3.23
C TRP A 57 7.73 -7.52 3.52
N LEU A 58 6.54 -7.20 2.99
CA LEU A 58 5.87 -5.94 3.30
C LEU A 58 5.43 -5.87 4.76
N VAL A 59 4.89 -6.95 5.34
CA VAL A 59 4.56 -7.01 6.77
C VAL A 59 5.78 -6.58 7.58
N ASN A 60 6.92 -7.23 7.38
CA ASN A 60 8.14 -6.92 8.11
C ASN A 60 8.60 -5.46 7.94
N LEU A 61 8.46 -4.90 6.73
CA LEU A 61 8.79 -3.50 6.47
C LEU A 61 7.89 -2.55 7.27
N TYR A 62 6.57 -2.80 7.28
CA TYR A 62 5.60 -1.93 7.96
C TYR A 62 5.58 -2.15 9.49
N SER A 63 5.83 -3.38 9.96
CA SER A 63 5.95 -3.74 11.38
C SER A 63 7.26 -3.27 12.03
N SER A 64 8.26 -2.86 11.24
CA SER A 64 9.53 -2.33 11.76
C SER A 64 9.40 -1.00 12.50
N SER A 65 8.24 -0.33 12.40
CA SER A 65 7.95 0.94 13.06
C SER A 65 6.56 0.90 13.69
N ASP A 66 6.51 1.05 15.02
CA ASP A 66 5.25 1.14 15.79
C ASP A 66 4.35 2.27 15.29
N GLN A 67 4.92 3.36 14.78
CA GLN A 67 4.14 4.46 14.21
C GLN A 67 3.42 4.03 12.94
N VAL A 68 4.08 3.25 12.08
CA VAL A 68 3.49 2.78 10.82
C VAL A 68 2.46 1.69 11.09
N ALA A 69 2.76 0.73 11.97
CA ALA A 69 1.88 -0.39 12.31
C ALA A 69 0.50 0.06 12.83
N ASN A 70 0.46 1.12 13.62
CA ASN A 70 -0.78 1.67 14.20
C ASN A 70 -1.65 2.48 13.22
N HIS A 71 -1.12 2.80 12.03
CA HIS A 71 -1.81 3.61 11.02
C HIS A 71 -2.22 2.81 9.77
N ILE A 72 -2.12 1.49 9.83
CA ILE A 72 -2.50 0.62 8.71
C ILE A 72 -4.02 0.50 8.66
N THR A 73 -4.59 0.90 7.53
CA THR A 73 -6.03 0.80 7.28
C THR A 73 -6.34 -0.45 6.44
N SER A 74 -7.62 -0.88 6.44
CA SER A 74 -8.08 -1.95 5.55
C SER A 74 -7.82 -1.64 4.07
N ALA A 75 -7.92 -0.38 3.66
CA ALA A 75 -7.61 0.05 2.31
C ALA A 75 -6.13 -0.16 1.95
N MET A 76 -5.22 0.07 2.90
CA MET A 76 -3.80 -0.21 2.71
C MET A 76 -3.56 -1.71 2.60
N VAL A 77 -4.22 -2.53 3.44
CA VAL A 77 -4.18 -4.00 3.36
C VAL A 77 -4.60 -4.49 1.97
N ASP A 78 -5.69 -3.96 1.42
CA ASP A 78 -6.15 -4.29 0.06
C ASP A 78 -5.14 -3.86 -1.02
N GLN A 79 -4.57 -2.66 -0.91
CA GLN A 79 -3.56 -2.18 -1.85
C GLN A 79 -2.27 -3.01 -1.79
N MET A 80 -1.85 -3.41 -0.59
CA MET A 80 -0.72 -4.29 -0.38
C MET A 80 -0.97 -5.67 -0.98
N GLY A 81 -2.16 -6.23 -0.82
CA GLY A 81 -2.54 -7.51 -1.41
C GLY A 81 -2.56 -7.45 -2.95
N ALA A 82 -3.11 -6.38 -3.51
CA ALA A 82 -3.08 -6.12 -4.95
C ALA A 82 -1.64 -6.00 -5.48
N TYR A 83 -0.78 -5.28 -4.77
CA TYR A 83 0.63 -5.13 -5.11
C TYR A 83 1.36 -6.49 -5.14
N CYS A 84 1.18 -7.32 -4.10
CA CYS A 84 1.78 -8.66 -4.02
C CYS A 84 1.35 -9.55 -5.18
N THR A 85 0.07 -9.50 -5.56
CA THR A 85 -0.49 -10.28 -6.66
C THR A 85 0.06 -9.82 -8.02
N LEU A 86 0.14 -8.51 -8.25
CA LEU A 86 0.73 -7.96 -9.48
C LEU A 86 2.22 -8.31 -9.60
N PHE A 87 2.94 -8.33 -8.48
CA PHE A 87 4.34 -8.76 -8.41
C PHE A 87 4.50 -10.22 -8.80
N ALA A 88 3.72 -11.13 -8.21
CA ALA A 88 3.71 -12.53 -8.57
C ALA A 88 3.38 -12.74 -10.05
N ASN A 89 2.37 -12.02 -10.56
CA ASN A 89 2.01 -12.03 -11.98
C ASN A 89 3.15 -11.53 -12.88
N GLN A 90 3.91 -10.52 -12.46
CA GLN A 90 5.04 -10.01 -13.23
C GLN A 90 6.12 -11.08 -13.41
N ILE A 91 6.45 -11.81 -12.34
CA ILE A 91 7.44 -12.90 -12.38
C ILE A 91 6.96 -13.97 -13.36
N LYS A 92 5.74 -14.48 -13.18
CA LYS A 92 5.14 -15.52 -14.04
C LYS A 92 5.09 -15.09 -15.51
N LEU A 93 4.71 -13.84 -15.79
CA LEU A 93 4.68 -13.29 -17.16
C LEU A 93 6.09 -13.19 -17.76
N THR A 94 7.11 -12.88 -16.95
CA THR A 94 8.50 -12.80 -17.41
C THR A 94 9.02 -14.18 -17.79
N GLU A 95 8.75 -15.21 -16.98
CA GLU A 95 9.11 -16.60 -17.28
C GLU A 95 8.44 -17.09 -18.56
N GLN A 96 7.13 -16.83 -18.72
CA GLN A 96 6.40 -17.16 -19.95
C GLN A 96 6.95 -16.41 -21.17
N LEU A 97 7.33 -15.15 -21.00
CA LEU A 97 7.90 -14.35 -22.07
C LEU A 97 9.22 -14.95 -22.56
N GLN A 98 10.10 -15.38 -21.64
CA GLN A 98 11.38 -16.02 -21.96
C GLN A 98 11.21 -17.31 -22.76
N ALA A 99 10.17 -18.09 -22.46
CA ALA A 99 9.85 -19.33 -23.18
C ALA A 99 9.09 -19.12 -24.50
N SER A 100 8.57 -17.91 -24.76
CA SER A 100 7.69 -17.63 -25.90
C SER A 100 8.43 -17.04 -27.11
N THR A 101 7.89 -17.27 -28.31
CA THR A 101 8.41 -16.68 -29.56
C THR A 101 7.28 -16.10 -30.43
N GLY A 102 7.65 -15.27 -31.40
CA GLY A 102 6.72 -14.73 -32.40
C GLY A 102 5.61 -13.84 -31.84
N LYS A 103 4.39 -14.01 -32.36
CA LYS A 103 3.22 -13.17 -32.02
C LYS A 103 2.83 -13.28 -30.53
N THR A 104 2.96 -14.46 -29.93
CA THR A 104 2.68 -14.69 -28.51
C THR A 104 3.58 -13.84 -27.63
N ARG A 105 4.87 -13.72 -27.97
CA ARG A 105 5.82 -12.88 -27.25
C ARG A 105 5.44 -11.40 -27.29
N ILE A 106 4.96 -10.91 -28.43
CA ILE A 106 4.50 -9.52 -28.59
C ILE A 106 3.25 -9.24 -27.74
N SER A 107 2.33 -10.20 -27.66
CA SER A 107 1.15 -10.06 -26.81
C SER A 107 1.52 -10.07 -25.32
N LEU A 108 2.36 -11.02 -24.89
CA LEU A 108 2.83 -11.11 -23.51
C LEU A 108 3.63 -9.89 -23.07
N SER A 109 4.47 -9.32 -23.96
CA SER A 109 5.25 -8.11 -23.62
C SER A 109 4.35 -6.90 -23.36
N LYS A 110 3.26 -6.74 -24.11
CA LYS A 110 2.27 -5.67 -23.85
C LYS A 110 1.60 -5.83 -22.49
N ILE A 111 1.21 -7.05 -22.14
CA ILE A 111 0.59 -7.36 -20.84
C ILE A 111 1.59 -7.09 -19.72
N LEU A 112 2.86 -7.50 -19.89
CA LEU A 112 3.92 -7.25 -18.92
C LEU A 112 4.13 -5.74 -18.68
N ILE A 113 4.19 -4.94 -19.74
CA ILE A 113 4.34 -3.47 -19.61
C ILE A 113 3.16 -2.87 -18.83
N GLN A 114 1.93 -3.30 -19.13
CA GLN A 114 0.76 -2.84 -18.39
C GLN A 114 0.83 -3.22 -16.91
N ASN A 115 1.23 -4.46 -16.62
CA ASN A 115 1.39 -4.96 -15.26
C ASN A 115 2.44 -4.16 -14.48
N VAL A 116 3.61 -3.92 -15.07
CA VAL A 116 4.70 -3.11 -14.50
C VAL A 116 4.22 -1.69 -14.19
N ASN A 117 3.46 -1.07 -15.09
CA ASN A 117 2.91 0.26 -14.87
C ASN A 117 1.94 0.31 -13.67
N GLN A 118 1.07 -0.70 -13.54
CA GLN A 118 0.16 -0.79 -12.38
C GLN A 118 0.92 -1.02 -11.08
N LEU A 119 1.91 -1.91 -11.10
CA LEU A 119 2.77 -2.19 -9.94
C LEU A 119 3.52 -0.94 -9.48
N ASN A 120 4.10 -0.19 -10.42
CA ASN A 120 4.78 1.08 -10.13
C ASN A 120 3.84 2.13 -9.56
N ARG A 121 2.58 2.18 -10.03
CA ARG A 121 1.58 3.11 -9.50
C ARG A 121 1.24 2.77 -8.05
N ILE A 122 0.83 1.52 -7.79
CA ILE A 122 0.44 1.09 -6.45
C ILE A 122 1.64 1.17 -5.49
N GLY A 123 2.83 0.78 -5.94
CA GLY A 123 4.04 0.88 -5.12
C GLY A 123 4.39 2.31 -4.74
N LYS A 124 4.19 3.29 -5.64
CA LYS A 124 4.35 4.72 -5.30
C LYS A 124 3.33 5.18 -4.26
N ASP A 125 2.07 4.79 -4.42
CA ASP A 125 1.01 5.15 -3.47
C ASP A 125 1.32 4.58 -2.08
N LEU A 126 1.69 3.29 -2.00
CA LEU A 126 2.09 2.62 -0.75
C LEU A 126 3.31 3.28 -0.07
N LEU A 127 4.33 3.67 -0.84
CA LEU A 127 5.51 4.37 -0.32
C LEU A 127 5.17 5.78 0.16
N LEU A 128 4.35 6.52 -0.59
CA LEU A 128 3.90 7.86 -0.19
C LEU A 128 3.10 7.79 1.12
N ASP A 129 2.24 6.79 1.26
CA ASP A 129 1.50 6.55 2.50
C ASP A 129 2.48 6.21 3.63
N PHE A 130 3.40 5.27 3.42
CA PHE A 130 4.43 4.90 4.40
C PHE A 130 5.25 6.10 4.88
N PHE A 131 5.81 6.90 3.96
CA PHE A 131 6.60 8.07 4.31
C PHE A 131 5.76 9.20 4.93
N SER A 132 4.49 9.33 4.56
CA SER A 132 3.57 10.28 5.21
C SER A 132 3.31 9.90 6.65
N GLN A 133 3.19 8.59 6.96
CA GLN A 133 3.07 8.11 8.34
C GLN A 133 4.37 8.27 9.14
N GLN A 134 5.55 8.19 8.50
CA GLN A 134 6.84 8.41 9.18
C GLN A 134 7.15 9.87 9.53
N LYS A 135 6.47 10.85 8.91
CA LYS A 135 6.75 12.29 9.08
C LYS A 135 6.37 12.88 10.46
N VAL A 136 6.04 12.06 11.45
CA VAL A 136 5.90 12.50 12.85
C VAL A 136 7.26 12.63 13.57
N THR A 137 8.38 12.20 12.97
CA THR A 137 9.73 12.58 13.45
C THR A 137 10.73 12.72 12.29
N PRO A 138 11.58 13.77 12.27
CA PRO A 138 12.60 13.92 11.25
C PRO A 138 13.75 12.94 11.53
N ILE A 139 13.66 11.73 10.99
CA ILE A 139 14.80 10.82 10.95
C ILE A 139 15.46 10.98 9.58
N LYS A 140 16.74 11.40 9.59
CA LYS A 140 17.60 11.31 8.40
C LYS A 140 17.71 9.84 8.02
N VAL A 141 16.99 9.43 6.99
CA VAL A 141 17.19 8.11 6.38
C VAL A 141 18.24 8.28 5.30
N GLU A 142 19.47 7.84 5.58
CA GLU A 142 20.45 7.57 4.53
C GLU A 142 19.98 6.33 3.78
N ILE A 143 19.50 6.54 2.55
CA ILE A 143 19.10 5.46 1.66
C ILE A 143 20.39 4.85 1.11
N THR A 144 20.80 3.71 1.66
CA THR A 144 21.74 2.80 1.00
C THR A 144 20.92 1.79 0.21
N ASP A 145 21.04 1.86 -1.12
CA ASP A 145 20.35 0.99 -2.06
C ASP A 145 21.00 -0.42 -2.01
N PRO A 146 20.27 -1.49 -1.63
CA PRO A 146 20.83 -2.85 -1.60
C PRO A 146 21.23 -3.36 -2.99
N LEU A 147 20.80 -2.70 -4.07
CA LEU A 147 21.14 -3.07 -5.44
C LEU A 147 22.54 -2.61 -5.85
N LEU A 148 23.17 -1.69 -5.11
CA LEU A 148 24.57 -1.29 -5.36
C LEU A 148 25.59 -2.28 -4.77
N GLU A 149 25.22 -3.07 -3.75
CA GLU A 149 26.12 -4.06 -3.14
C GLU A 149 26.14 -5.40 -3.91
N ALA A 150 25.19 -5.62 -4.83
CA ALA A 150 25.11 -6.85 -5.62
C ALA A 150 26.03 -6.90 -6.85
N GLY A 151 26.84 -5.85 -7.10
CA GLY A 151 27.92 -5.88 -8.10
C GLY A 151 27.50 -6.11 -9.55
N PHE A 152 26.28 -5.71 -9.95
CA PHE A 152 25.90 -5.68 -11.36
C PHE A 152 26.27 -4.32 -11.97
N ASP A 153 27.46 -4.26 -12.57
CA ASP A 153 27.93 -3.12 -13.37
C ASP A 153 27.08 -2.95 -14.64
N ILE A 154 26.70 -1.70 -14.93
CA ILE A 154 26.22 -1.24 -16.25
C ILE A 154 27.41 -0.71 -17.02
#